data_AF-A0A916YFF8-F1
#
_entry.id   AF-A0A916YFF8-F1
#
_cell.length_a   1.000
_cell.length_b   1.000
_cell.length_c   1.000
_cell.angle_alpha   90.00
_cell.angle_beta   90.00
_cell.angle_gamma   90.00
#
_symmetry.space_group_name_H-M   'P 1'
#
loop_
_entity.id
_entity.type
_entity.pdbx_description
1 polymer ?
#
loop_
_entity_poly.entity_id
_entity_poly.type
_entity_poly.pdbx_seq_one_letter_code
_entity_poly.pdbx_strand_id
1 'polypeptide(L)'
;MSATNVIRKADAVHVLTDGVLSNWIDGRIQSTALCHKVWQLPHLNAVVSVRGWALLGPHLQTLISTGASTFDELRLKVVDLIKETIEFNRQQFGQSFQQWFDVIVAGWTEAGEPSSYIVGNHDTYGWPAWTVTDLGDFAVLPADADMNARIQAAFPHVHSAADFDPEVDGVALVDMQRENPEHGIGGFVQLTTIRPDLITTKILHRWD
;
A
#
# COMPACT_ATOMS: atom_id res chain seq x y z
N MET A 1 4.32 9.50 7.01
CA MET A 1 3.80 8.60 5.93
C MET A 1 2.82 7.58 6.50
N SER A 2 1.97 6.98 5.66
CA SER A 2 0.97 5.94 6.02
C SER A 2 1.57 4.54 6.07
N ALA A 3 0.90 3.62 6.78
CA ALA A 3 1.24 2.19 6.79
C ALA A 3 0.59 1.48 5.60
N THR A 4 1.39 0.71 4.86
CA THR A 4 0.94 -0.27 3.84
C THR A 4 1.87 -1.46 3.88
N ASN A 5 1.44 -2.57 4.46
CA ASN A 5 2.24 -3.79 4.56
C ASN A 5 1.65 -4.85 3.62
N VAL A 6 2.50 -5.57 2.90
CA VAL A 6 2.12 -6.63 1.97
C VAL A 6 2.71 -7.95 2.43
N ILE A 7 1.85 -8.96 2.60
CA ILE A 7 2.23 -10.32 2.96
C ILE A 7 1.72 -11.23 1.86
N ARG A 8 2.63 -11.76 1.06
CA ARG A 8 2.34 -12.66 -0.06
C ARG A 8 2.57 -14.09 0.38
N LYS A 9 1.47 -14.86 0.44
CA LYS A 9 1.45 -16.30 0.68
C LYS A 9 1.12 -17.02 -0.61
N ALA A 10 1.30 -18.34 -0.63
CA ALA A 10 1.02 -19.16 -1.81
C ALA A 10 -0.46 -19.13 -2.24
N ASP A 11 -1.38 -18.93 -1.30
CA ASP A 11 -2.84 -18.99 -1.50
C ASP A 11 -3.54 -17.62 -1.38
N ALA A 12 -2.81 -16.56 -1.02
CA ALA A 12 -3.36 -15.23 -0.85
C ALA A 12 -2.28 -14.14 -0.86
N VAL A 13 -2.66 -12.93 -1.28
CA VAL A 13 -1.92 -11.70 -0.98
C VAL A 13 -2.71 -10.88 0.03
N HIS A 14 -2.06 -10.44 1.10
CA HIS A 14 -2.67 -9.63 2.15
C HIS A 14 -2.07 -8.22 2.12
N VAL A 15 -2.93 -7.21 2.20
CA VAL A 15 -2.55 -5.80 2.29
C VAL A 15 -3.13 -5.22 3.58
N LEU A 16 -2.26 -4.83 4.50
CA LEU A 16 -2.60 -4.15 5.75
C LEU A 16 -2.35 -2.65 5.61
N THR A 17 -3.35 -1.82 5.88
CA THR A 17 -3.17 -0.36 5.88
C THR A 17 -3.71 0.27 7.15
N ASP A 18 -3.16 1.42 7.52
CA ASP A 18 -3.81 2.29 8.49
C ASP A 18 -4.96 3.10 7.85
N GLY A 19 -5.75 3.77 8.69
CA GLY A 19 -6.99 4.45 8.31
C GLY A 19 -6.98 5.97 8.48
N VAL A 20 -5.86 6.58 8.89
CA VAL A 20 -5.84 8.03 9.14
C VAL A 20 -5.31 8.80 7.93
N LEU A 21 -6.05 9.81 7.52
CA LEU A 21 -5.59 10.87 6.64
C LEU A 21 -5.13 12.02 7.52
N SER A 22 -3.84 12.37 7.47
CA SER A 22 -3.28 13.50 8.22
C SER A 22 -2.87 14.62 7.29
N ASN A 23 -3.34 15.84 7.57
CA ASN A 23 -2.85 17.04 6.90
C ASN A 23 -1.70 17.66 7.70
N TRP A 24 -0.51 17.73 7.10
CA TRP A 24 0.68 18.33 7.72
C TRP A 24 0.86 19.76 7.21
N ILE A 25 0.75 20.73 8.11
CA ILE A 25 0.98 22.15 7.82
C ILE A 25 1.97 22.65 8.87
N ASP A 26 3.06 23.29 8.42
CA ASP A 26 4.14 23.82 9.26
C ASP A 26 4.73 22.77 10.23
N GLY A 27 4.89 21.54 9.76
CA GLY A 27 5.47 20.43 10.54
C GLY A 27 4.55 19.88 11.64
N ARG A 28 3.25 20.20 11.60
CA ARG A 28 2.25 19.68 12.57
C ARG A 28 1.06 19.07 11.86
N ILE A 29 0.48 18.02 12.45
CA ILE A 29 -0.81 17.47 12.04
C ILE A 29 -1.89 18.49 12.41
N GLN A 30 -2.58 19.06 11.42
CA GLN A 30 -3.65 20.04 11.64
C GLN A 30 -5.05 19.45 11.56
N SER A 31 -5.25 18.42 10.74
CA SER A 31 -6.53 17.74 10.65
C SER A 31 -6.32 16.26 10.39
N THR A 32 -7.19 15.47 11.03
CA THR A 32 -7.28 14.04 10.79
C THR A 32 -8.67 13.71 10.24
N ALA A 33 -8.72 12.90 9.19
CA ALA A 33 -9.93 12.25 8.72
C ALA A 33 -9.69 10.75 8.66
N LEU A 34 -10.77 9.96 8.60
CA LEU A 34 -10.67 8.52 8.42
C LEU A 34 -10.92 8.17 6.95
N CYS A 35 -10.04 7.40 6.34
CA CYS A 35 -10.21 6.91 4.98
C CYS A 35 -9.57 5.52 4.80
N HIS A 36 -10.15 4.72 3.90
CA HIS A 36 -9.46 3.54 3.40
C HIS A 36 -8.35 3.97 2.44
N LYS A 37 -7.31 3.14 2.33
CA LYS A 37 -6.15 3.38 1.46
C LYS A 37 -5.92 2.23 0.48
N VAL A 38 -6.92 1.37 0.31
CA VAL A 38 -6.90 0.23 -0.61
C VAL A 38 -8.14 0.30 -1.47
N TRP A 39 -7.95 0.32 -2.79
CA TRP A 39 -9.00 0.34 -3.80
C TRP A 39 -8.99 -0.98 -4.55
N GLN A 40 -10.16 -1.62 -4.61
CA GLN A 40 -10.30 -2.93 -5.23
C GLN A 40 -10.44 -2.80 -6.75
N LEU A 41 -9.85 -3.76 -7.47
CA LEU A 41 -9.89 -3.90 -8.92
C LEU A 41 -10.36 -5.32 -9.27
N PRO A 42 -11.65 -5.67 -9.05
CA PRO A 42 -12.10 -7.06 -9.13
C PRO A 42 -11.89 -7.70 -10.50
N HIS A 43 -12.01 -6.92 -11.58
CA HIS A 43 -11.79 -7.39 -12.95
C HIS A 43 -10.33 -7.78 -13.24
N LEU A 44 -9.37 -7.35 -12.41
CA LEU A 44 -7.95 -7.70 -12.50
C LEU A 44 -7.52 -8.70 -11.42
N ASN A 45 -8.44 -9.14 -10.56
CA ASN A 45 -8.15 -9.84 -9.31
C ASN A 45 -7.02 -9.19 -8.48
N ALA A 46 -7.14 -7.87 -8.29
CA ALA A 46 -6.08 -7.07 -7.70
C ALA A 46 -6.63 -5.95 -6.82
N VAL A 47 -5.72 -5.32 -6.08
CA VAL A 47 -5.94 -4.08 -5.36
C VAL A 47 -4.80 -3.11 -5.62
N VAL A 48 -5.10 -1.83 -5.50
CA VAL A 48 -4.10 -0.76 -5.46
C VAL A 48 -4.17 -0.05 -4.11
N SER A 49 -3.02 0.24 -3.53
CA SER A 49 -2.87 1.06 -2.33
C SER A 49 -1.93 2.20 -2.61
N VAL A 50 -2.20 3.37 -2.02
CA VAL A 50 -1.40 4.57 -2.23
C VAL A 50 -1.00 5.17 -0.88
N ARG A 51 0.29 5.46 -0.74
CA ARG A 51 0.85 6.25 0.37
C ARG A 51 1.25 7.62 -0.17
N GLY A 52 1.06 8.67 0.63
CA GLY A 52 1.34 10.04 0.23
C GLY A 52 0.06 10.79 -0.14
N TRP A 53 -0.03 11.26 -1.37
CA TRP A 53 -1.13 12.13 -1.80
C TRP A 53 -2.47 11.39 -1.88
N ALA A 54 -3.42 11.80 -1.02
CA ALA A 54 -4.67 11.07 -0.78
C ALA A 54 -5.62 10.97 -1.98
N LEU A 55 -5.57 11.92 -2.93
CA LEU A 55 -6.44 11.90 -4.11
C LEU A 55 -5.86 11.06 -5.26
N LEU A 56 -4.59 10.63 -5.18
CA LEU A 56 -3.98 9.81 -6.23
C LEU A 56 -4.70 8.45 -6.35
N GLY A 57 -4.98 7.79 -5.22
CA GLY A 57 -5.63 6.48 -5.18
C GLY A 57 -6.95 6.38 -5.96
N PRO A 58 -7.99 7.15 -5.63
CA PRO A 58 -9.28 7.06 -6.32
C PRO A 58 -9.21 7.43 -7.81
N HIS A 59 -8.38 8.40 -8.18
CA HIS A 59 -8.20 8.75 -9.60
C HIS A 59 -7.44 7.67 -10.37
N LEU A 60 -6.38 7.13 -9.77
CA LEU A 60 -5.60 6.06 -10.37
C LEU A 60 -6.45 4.78 -10.51
N GLN A 61 -7.29 4.45 -9.54
CA GLN A 61 -8.23 3.32 -9.63
C GLN A 61 -9.10 3.43 -10.89
N THR A 62 -9.60 4.63 -11.20
CA THR A 62 -10.44 4.88 -12.37
C THR A 62 -9.66 4.62 -13.66
N LEU A 63 -8.45 5.18 -13.79
CA LEU A 63 -7.62 5.00 -14.99
C LEU A 63 -7.14 3.56 -15.17
N ILE A 64 -6.77 2.88 -14.08
CA ILE A 64 -6.43 1.45 -14.12
C ILE A 64 -7.61 0.64 -14.66
N SER A 65 -8.82 0.92 -14.14
CA SER A 65 -10.02 0.17 -14.52
C SER A 65 -10.41 0.29 -15.99
N THR A 66 -9.90 1.30 -16.69
CA THR A 66 -10.09 1.49 -18.13
C THR A 66 -8.84 1.20 -18.96
N GLY A 67 -7.67 1.12 -18.32
CA GLY A 67 -6.36 1.09 -18.98
C GLY A 67 -5.71 -0.30 -19.04
N ALA A 68 -6.15 -1.24 -18.22
CA ALA A 68 -5.67 -2.62 -18.20
C ALA A 68 -6.83 -3.61 -18.11
N SER A 69 -6.66 -4.77 -18.73
CA SER A 69 -7.62 -5.87 -18.72
C SER A 69 -7.15 -7.05 -17.87
N THR A 70 -5.86 -7.08 -17.52
CA THR A 70 -5.24 -8.13 -16.69
C THR A 70 -4.19 -7.56 -15.74
N PHE A 71 -3.74 -8.36 -14.77
CA PHE A 71 -2.71 -7.95 -13.81
C PHE A 71 -1.35 -7.75 -14.48
N ASP A 72 -0.93 -8.68 -15.35
CA ASP A 72 0.36 -8.55 -16.03
C ASP A 72 0.37 -7.35 -17.00
N GLU A 73 -0.75 -7.07 -17.68
CA GLU A 73 -0.90 -5.86 -18.50
C GLU A 73 -0.80 -4.59 -17.63
N LEU A 74 -1.45 -4.57 -16.47
CA LEU A 74 -1.36 -3.47 -15.53
C LEU A 74 0.10 -3.24 -15.10
N ARG A 75 0.85 -4.31 -14.80
CA ARG A 75 2.27 -4.21 -14.42
C ARG A 75 3.12 -3.50 -15.48
N LEU A 76 2.80 -3.69 -16.76
CA LEU A 76 3.50 -3.02 -17.88
C LEU A 76 3.12 -1.55 -18.04
N LYS A 77 1.87 -1.18 -17.71
CA LYS A 77 1.31 0.16 -17.95
C LYS A 77 1.29 1.08 -16.75
N VAL A 78 1.44 0.55 -15.53
CA VAL A 78 1.19 1.27 -14.28
C VAL A 78 1.96 2.59 -14.16
N VAL A 79 3.21 2.66 -14.63
CA VAL A 79 4.01 3.89 -14.59
C VAL A 79 3.38 4.99 -15.43
N ASP A 80 2.91 4.67 -16.64
CA ASP A 80 2.29 5.64 -17.54
C ASP A 80 0.92 6.07 -17.03
N LEU A 81 0.13 5.13 -16.47
CA LEU A 81 -1.16 5.43 -15.84
C LEU A 81 -1.01 6.37 -14.63
N ILE A 82 0.05 6.19 -13.81
CA ILE A 82 0.35 7.10 -12.71
C ILE A 82 0.70 8.49 -13.24
N LYS A 83 1.56 8.59 -14.25
CA LYS A 83 1.94 9.88 -14.85
C LYS A 83 0.74 10.60 -15.48
N GLU A 84 -0.14 9.88 -16.16
CA GLU A 84 -1.39 10.41 -16.69
C GLU A 84 -2.30 10.92 -15.57
N THR A 85 -2.42 10.17 -14.48
CA THR A 85 -3.19 10.59 -13.30
C THR A 85 -2.67 11.91 -12.74
N ILE A 86 -1.35 12.04 -12.60
CA ILE A 86 -0.68 13.24 -12.09
C ILE A 86 -0.92 14.42 -13.03
N GLU A 87 -0.74 14.21 -14.34
CA GLU A 87 -0.94 15.27 -15.33
C GLU A 87 -2.39 15.74 -15.39
N PHE A 88 -3.36 14.82 -15.40
CA PHE A 88 -4.78 15.15 -15.34
C PHE A 88 -5.09 16.02 -14.12
N ASN A 89 -4.63 15.61 -12.93
CA ASN A 89 -4.88 16.37 -11.72
C ASN A 89 -4.17 17.72 -11.70
N ARG A 90 -3.03 17.85 -12.38
CA ARG A 90 -2.28 19.11 -12.47
C ARG A 90 -3.09 20.12 -13.27
N GLN A 91 -3.69 19.65 -14.36
CA GLN A 91 -4.56 20.45 -15.21
C GLN A 91 -5.88 20.83 -14.51
N GLN A 92 -6.50 19.90 -13.77
CA GLN A 92 -7.80 20.14 -13.13
C GLN A 92 -7.71 20.98 -11.85
N PHE A 93 -6.70 20.75 -11.01
CA PHE A 93 -6.62 21.36 -9.68
C PHE A 93 -5.50 22.38 -9.52
N GLY A 94 -4.67 22.59 -10.56
CA GLY A 94 -3.57 23.55 -10.54
C GLY A 94 -2.48 23.22 -9.51
N GLN A 95 -2.47 22.01 -8.96
CA GLN A 95 -1.51 21.60 -7.93
C GLN A 95 -0.24 21.04 -8.56
N SER A 96 0.92 21.49 -8.07
CA SER A 96 2.19 20.85 -8.35
C SER A 96 2.36 19.64 -7.43
N PHE A 97 2.42 18.44 -8.01
CA PHE A 97 2.63 17.20 -7.25
C PHE A 97 4.11 17.04 -6.91
N GLN A 98 4.56 17.81 -5.91
CA GLN A 98 5.90 17.69 -5.34
C GLN A 98 5.96 16.70 -4.18
N GLN A 99 4.82 16.14 -3.77
CA GLN A 99 4.77 15.19 -2.66
C GLN A 99 5.28 13.81 -3.09
N TRP A 100 6.02 13.18 -2.19
CA TRP A 100 6.41 11.78 -2.30
C TRP A 100 5.19 10.86 -2.22
N PHE A 101 5.16 9.85 -3.07
CA PHE A 101 4.15 8.82 -3.04
C PHE A 101 4.71 7.46 -3.38
N ASP A 102 4.00 6.45 -2.89
CA ASP A 102 4.14 5.06 -3.30
C ASP A 102 2.80 4.54 -3.80
N VAL A 103 2.82 3.86 -4.94
CA VAL A 103 1.71 3.06 -5.45
C VAL A 103 2.07 1.60 -5.31
N ILE A 104 1.35 0.90 -4.46
CA ILE A 104 1.47 -0.54 -4.25
C ILE A 104 0.34 -1.23 -5.00
N VAL A 105 0.66 -2.25 -5.79
CA VAL A 105 -0.34 -3.12 -6.43
C VAL A 105 -0.10 -4.54 -5.95
N ALA A 106 -1.18 -5.24 -5.59
CA ALA A 106 -1.15 -6.61 -5.09
C ALA A 106 -2.31 -7.39 -5.71
N GLY A 107 -2.05 -8.60 -6.19
CA GLY A 107 -3.05 -9.39 -6.91
C GLY A 107 -2.53 -10.76 -7.35
N TRP A 108 -3.14 -11.28 -8.41
CA TRP A 108 -2.77 -12.56 -9.02
C TRP A 108 -2.41 -12.35 -10.48
N THR A 109 -1.30 -12.95 -10.91
CA THR A 109 -0.91 -13.01 -12.32
C THR A 109 -1.84 -13.94 -13.09
N GLU A 110 -1.81 -13.84 -14.42
CA GLU A 110 -2.57 -14.72 -15.31
C GLU A 110 -2.11 -16.18 -15.24
N ALA A 111 -0.86 -16.41 -14.79
CA ALA A 111 -0.34 -17.75 -14.50
C ALA A 111 -0.94 -18.35 -13.22
N GLY A 112 -1.75 -17.58 -12.47
CA GLY A 112 -2.32 -18.02 -11.20
C GLY A 112 -1.32 -17.96 -10.05
N GLU A 113 -0.35 -17.04 -10.12
CA GLU A 113 0.63 -16.82 -9.05
C GLU A 113 0.30 -15.52 -8.28
N PRO A 114 0.42 -15.53 -6.95
CA PRO A 114 0.26 -14.30 -6.17
C PRO A 114 1.43 -13.36 -6.47
N SER A 115 1.16 -12.05 -6.62
CA SER A 115 2.18 -11.07 -6.96
C SER A 115 1.91 -9.70 -6.33
N SER A 116 2.98 -8.94 -6.13
CA SER A 116 2.91 -7.59 -5.60
C SER A 116 4.12 -6.76 -6.01
N TYR A 117 3.88 -5.50 -6.35
CA TYR A 117 4.93 -4.57 -6.75
C TYR A 117 4.62 -3.15 -6.28
N ILE A 118 5.64 -2.31 -6.34
CA ILE A 118 5.58 -0.90 -5.96
C ILE A 118 6.14 -0.01 -7.08
N VAL A 119 5.58 1.18 -7.20
CA VAL A 119 6.11 2.30 -7.99
C VAL A 119 6.07 3.56 -7.13
N GLY A 120 7.23 4.17 -6.89
CA GLY A 120 7.35 5.46 -6.20
C GLY A 120 7.92 6.54 -7.11
N ASN A 121 7.76 7.82 -6.73
CA ASN A 121 8.41 8.96 -7.39
C ASN A 121 9.72 9.40 -6.70
N HIS A 122 10.33 8.52 -5.90
CA HIS A 122 11.52 8.77 -5.10
C HIS A 122 12.42 7.54 -5.02
N ASP A 123 13.68 7.73 -4.63
CA ASP A 123 14.70 6.67 -4.52
C ASP A 123 14.87 6.12 -3.09
N THR A 124 13.82 6.14 -2.26
CA THR A 124 13.88 5.63 -0.88
C THR A 124 13.77 4.10 -0.82
N TYR A 125 14.15 3.51 0.31
CA TYR A 125 14.09 2.06 0.55
C TYR A 125 14.93 1.19 -0.41
N GLY A 126 15.84 1.81 -1.18
CA GLY A 126 16.67 1.13 -2.17
C GLY A 126 15.96 0.83 -3.49
N TRP A 127 14.79 1.42 -3.72
CA TRP A 127 14.02 1.25 -4.95
C TRP A 127 14.15 2.47 -5.85
N PRO A 128 14.48 2.30 -7.15
CA PRO A 128 14.60 3.43 -8.06
C PRO A 128 13.22 4.05 -8.37
N ALA A 129 13.18 5.38 -8.44
CA ALA A 129 11.98 6.11 -8.81
C ALA A 129 11.46 5.66 -10.19
N TRP A 130 10.14 5.68 -10.36
CA TRP A 130 9.44 5.37 -11.61
C TRP A 130 9.73 3.98 -12.18
N THR A 131 10.16 3.06 -11.34
CA THR A 131 10.46 1.68 -11.71
C THR A 131 9.52 0.73 -10.98
N VAL A 132 8.96 -0.23 -11.72
CA VAL A 132 8.18 -1.32 -11.14
C VAL A 132 9.12 -2.25 -10.39
N THR A 133 9.02 -2.25 -9.06
CA THR A 133 9.87 -3.06 -8.18
C THR A 133 9.04 -4.14 -7.51
N ASP A 134 9.48 -5.39 -7.58
CA ASP A 134 8.80 -6.48 -6.88
C ASP A 134 8.96 -6.33 -5.36
N LEU A 135 7.87 -6.51 -4.62
CA LEU A 135 7.88 -6.37 -3.16
C LEU A 135 8.34 -7.63 -2.43
N GLY A 136 8.55 -8.75 -3.15
CA GLY A 136 8.86 -10.02 -2.52
C GLY A 136 7.70 -10.56 -1.69
N ASP A 137 8.00 -11.48 -0.78
CA ASP A 137 6.97 -12.18 -0.01
C ASP A 137 6.47 -11.38 1.20
N PHE A 138 7.29 -10.44 1.68
CA PHE A 138 7.03 -9.69 2.89
C PHE A 138 7.59 -8.27 2.78
N ALA A 139 6.71 -7.28 2.66
CA ALA A 139 7.06 -5.88 2.59
C ALA A 139 6.35 -5.09 3.70
N VAL A 140 7.13 -4.35 4.47
CA VAL A 140 6.63 -3.49 5.55
C VAL A 140 6.97 -2.05 5.22
N LEU A 141 5.95 -1.19 5.14
CA LEU A 141 6.12 0.20 4.77
C LEU A 141 5.29 1.13 5.67
N PRO A 142 5.89 2.16 6.29
CA PRO A 142 7.33 2.45 6.33
C PRO A 142 8.08 1.46 7.22
N ALA A 143 9.31 1.09 6.83
CA ALA A 143 10.27 0.44 7.70
C ALA A 143 11.69 0.86 7.31
N ASP A 144 12.49 1.25 8.31
CA ASP A 144 13.94 1.39 8.22
C ASP A 144 14.63 0.15 8.81
N ALA A 145 15.96 0.16 8.87
CA ALA A 145 16.74 -0.96 9.41
C ALA A 145 16.38 -1.26 10.88
N ASP A 146 16.17 -0.22 11.69
CA ASP A 146 15.83 -0.36 13.11
C ASP A 146 14.42 -0.94 13.28
N MET A 147 13.44 -0.47 12.51
CA MET A 147 12.09 -1.03 12.49
C MET A 147 12.12 -2.50 12.07
N ASN A 148 12.87 -2.85 11.03
CA ASN A 148 13.01 -4.24 10.60
C ASN A 148 13.61 -5.13 11.69
N ALA A 149 14.65 -4.67 12.40
CA ALA A 149 15.24 -5.41 13.52
C ALA A 149 14.24 -5.60 14.67
N ARG A 150 13.43 -4.57 14.98
CA ARG A 150 12.39 -4.64 15.99
C ARG A 150 11.29 -5.64 15.61
N ILE A 151 10.84 -5.62 14.37
CA ILE A 151 9.84 -6.57 13.85
C ILE A 151 10.37 -8.00 14.00
N GLN A 152 11.61 -8.25 13.56
CA GLN A 152 12.22 -9.57 13.69
C GLN A 152 12.29 -10.05 15.16
N ALA A 153 12.58 -9.15 16.10
CA ALA A 153 12.60 -9.47 17.53
C ALA A 153 11.20 -9.70 18.13
N ALA A 154 10.19 -8.98 17.63
CA ALA A 154 8.81 -9.07 18.11
C ALA A 154 8.09 -10.33 17.62
N PHE A 155 8.47 -10.84 16.44
CA PHE A 155 7.86 -12.02 15.82
C PHE A 155 8.88 -13.15 15.63
N PRO A 156 9.44 -13.73 16.71
CA PRO A 156 10.47 -14.76 16.60
C PRO A 156 9.97 -16.07 15.96
N HIS A 157 8.65 -16.27 15.89
CA HIS A 157 8.01 -17.39 15.19
C HIS A 157 7.91 -17.20 13.68
N VAL A 158 8.11 -15.97 13.18
CA VAL A 158 7.94 -15.64 11.76
C VAL A 158 9.29 -15.78 11.05
N HIS A 159 9.46 -16.89 10.33
CA HIS A 159 10.64 -17.14 9.52
C HIS A 159 10.41 -16.86 8.03
N SER A 160 9.15 -16.80 7.62
CA SER A 160 8.68 -16.56 6.27
C SER A 160 7.32 -15.88 6.26
N ALA A 161 6.87 -15.40 5.11
CA ALA A 161 5.51 -14.86 4.95
C ALA A 161 4.41 -15.88 5.28
N ALA A 162 4.69 -17.19 5.15
CA ALA A 162 3.74 -18.24 5.49
C ALA A 162 3.43 -18.27 7.00
N ASP A 163 4.43 -17.99 7.84
CA ASP A 163 4.36 -18.06 9.30
C ASP A 163 3.64 -16.86 9.93
N PHE A 164 3.57 -15.73 9.22
CA PHE A 164 2.93 -14.50 9.70
C PHE A 164 1.41 -14.62 9.61
N ASP A 165 0.68 -14.42 10.71
CA ASP A 165 -0.78 -14.34 10.70
C ASP A 165 -1.24 -12.89 10.47
N PRO A 166 -1.80 -12.53 9.31
CA PRO A 166 -2.19 -11.14 9.03
C PRO A 166 -3.29 -10.61 9.95
N GLU A 167 -4.07 -11.48 10.57
CA GLU A 167 -5.15 -11.07 11.49
C GLU A 167 -4.65 -10.85 12.91
N VAL A 168 -3.69 -11.68 13.35
CA VAL A 168 -3.13 -11.64 14.71
C VAL A 168 -1.89 -10.74 14.76
N ASP A 169 -0.87 -11.05 13.96
CA ASP A 169 0.41 -10.34 13.93
C ASP A 169 0.29 -8.96 13.25
N GLY A 170 -0.67 -8.82 12.34
CA GLY A 170 -0.88 -7.59 11.55
C GLY A 170 -1.19 -6.35 12.39
N VAL A 171 -1.96 -6.49 13.47
CA VAL A 171 -2.27 -5.36 14.37
C VAL A 171 -1.01 -4.92 15.12
N ALA A 172 -0.28 -5.87 15.71
CA ALA A 172 0.96 -5.60 16.42
C ALA A 172 2.01 -4.94 15.51
N LEU A 173 2.12 -5.38 14.26
CA LEU A 173 3.00 -4.77 13.26
C LEU A 173 2.66 -3.29 13.03
N VAL A 174 1.39 -2.97 12.81
CA VAL A 174 0.98 -1.57 12.55
C VAL A 174 1.11 -0.71 13.81
N ASP A 175 0.85 -1.28 15.00
CA ASP A 175 1.10 -0.61 16.28
C ASP A 175 2.58 -0.21 16.42
N MET A 176 3.51 -1.11 16.07
CA MET A 176 4.95 -0.79 16.09
C MET A 176 5.29 0.34 15.14
N GLN A 177 4.71 0.37 13.93
CA GLN A 177 4.94 1.46 12.97
C GLN A 177 4.37 2.79 13.48
N ARG A 178 3.23 2.75 14.18
CA ARG A 178 2.54 3.91 14.77
C ARG A 178 3.32 4.56 15.91
N GLU A 179 4.20 3.84 16.58
CA GLU A 179 5.05 4.42 17.64
C GLU A 179 6.00 5.50 17.12
N ASN A 180 6.31 5.53 15.83
CA ASN A 180 7.09 6.62 15.24
C ASN A 180 6.15 7.82 14.94
N PRO A 181 6.28 8.95 15.65
CA PRO A 181 5.40 10.11 15.49
C PRO A 181 5.54 10.82 14.12
N GLU A 182 6.64 10.58 13.39
CA GLU A 182 6.81 11.09 12.02
C GLU A 182 5.90 10.35 11.02
N HIS A 183 5.43 9.17 11.41
CA HIS A 183 4.47 8.39 10.65
C HIS A 183 3.06 8.73 11.16
N GLY A 184 2.33 9.54 10.41
CA GLY A 184 0.89 9.77 10.64
C GLY A 184 0.06 8.51 10.36
N ILE A 185 0.25 7.48 11.20
CA ILE A 185 -0.40 6.16 11.18
C ILE A 185 -1.44 6.12 12.29
N GLY A 186 -2.66 5.69 11.99
CA GLY A 186 -3.73 5.64 12.99
C GLY A 186 -5.11 5.36 12.41
N GLY A 187 -6.15 5.74 13.16
CA GLY A 187 -7.55 5.54 12.79
C GLY A 187 -8.03 4.08 12.94
N PHE A 188 -7.59 3.21 12.06
CA PHE A 188 -7.88 1.79 12.12
C PHE A 188 -6.84 0.96 11.36
N VAL A 189 -6.74 -0.34 11.68
CA VAL A 189 -6.02 -1.32 10.87
C VAL A 189 -7.01 -2.01 9.95
N GLN A 190 -6.86 -1.82 8.64
CA GLN A 190 -7.64 -2.49 7.61
C GLN A 190 -6.82 -3.62 6.99
N LEU A 191 -7.37 -4.82 6.94
CA LEU A 191 -6.84 -5.95 6.19
C LEU A 191 -7.66 -6.15 4.93
N THR A 192 -7.00 -6.14 3.78
CA THR A 192 -7.55 -6.60 2.51
C THR A 192 -6.85 -7.87 2.07
N THR A 193 -7.60 -8.94 1.81
CA THR A 193 -7.08 -10.25 1.37
C THR A 193 -7.55 -10.54 -0.04
N ILE A 194 -6.61 -10.91 -0.91
CA ILE A 194 -6.82 -11.22 -2.32
C ILE A 194 -6.47 -12.70 -2.53
N ARG A 195 -7.47 -13.52 -2.89
CA ARG A 195 -7.33 -14.92 -3.30
C ARG A 195 -7.60 -15.05 -4.82
N PRO A 196 -7.40 -16.23 -5.44
CA PRO A 196 -7.63 -16.39 -6.88
C PRO A 196 -9.05 -16.03 -7.35
N ASP A 197 -10.04 -16.10 -6.46
CA ASP A 197 -11.46 -15.99 -6.76
C ASP A 197 -12.20 -14.91 -5.94
N LEU A 198 -11.55 -14.28 -4.96
CA LEU A 198 -12.21 -13.32 -4.08
C LEU A 198 -11.27 -12.23 -3.55
N ILE A 199 -11.86 -11.06 -3.31
CA ILE A 199 -11.25 -9.97 -2.54
C ILE A 199 -12.13 -9.71 -1.31
N THR A 200 -11.52 -9.73 -0.12
CA THR A 200 -12.20 -9.41 1.14
C THR A 200 -11.51 -8.26 1.84
N THR A 201 -12.27 -7.44 2.56
CA THR A 201 -11.75 -6.36 3.40
C THR A 201 -12.44 -6.41 4.75
N LYS A 202 -11.66 -6.24 5.83
CA LYS A 202 -12.18 -6.06 7.19
C LYS A 202 -11.30 -5.13 8.00
N ILE A 203 -11.89 -4.55 9.05
CA ILE A 203 -11.17 -3.77 10.04
C ILE A 203 -10.79 -4.71 11.18
N LEU A 204 -9.49 -4.82 11.47
CA LEU A 204 -8.96 -5.65 12.55
C LEU A 204 -8.94 -4.91 13.88
N HIS A 205 -8.64 -3.61 13.83
CA HIS A 205 -8.46 -2.78 15.02
C HIS A 205 -8.88 -1.33 14.74
N ARG A 206 -9.32 -0.62 15.79
CA ARG A 206 -9.61 0.82 15.79
C ARG A 206 -8.97 1.43 17.01
N TRP A 207 -8.22 2.51 16.83
CA TRP A 207 -7.72 3.32 17.95
C TRP A 207 -8.75 4.40 18.26
N ASP A 208 -9.04 4.60 19.54
CA ASP A 208 -9.91 5.67 20.05
C ASP A 208 -9.25 7.06 19.98
#